data_AF-A0A2S8NVY1-F1
#
_entry.id   AF-A0A2S8NVY1-F1
#
_cell.length_a   1.000
_cell.length_b   1.000
_cell.length_c   1.000
_cell.angle_alpha   90.00
_cell.angle_beta   90.00
_cell.angle_gamma   90.00
#
_symmetry.space_group_name_H-M   'P 1'
#
loop_
_entity.id
_entity.type
_entity.pdbx_description
1 polymer ?
#
loop_
_entity_poly.entity_id
_entity_poly.type
_entity_poly.pdbx_seq_one_letter_code
_entity_poly.pdbx_strand_id
1 'polypeptide(L)'
;MNHLTAGQAYRFMFVYLYSEPVAFLLQRLFKMSGYQGWLSTIGGFLISLIFLFFTYRLGSINPDKPWISFGEDIVGKVVHRFFIGMIVLLCLYLISIDVENFIIFLQSMYLPQTPIWLTSTLTLLCICLTARSGLVTIVFMSEGIFLVQLFTSTFLIPAVGGGGIPEYCLRW
;
A
#
# COMPACT_ATOMS: atom_id res chain seq x y z
N MET A 1 -1.00 -26.47 9.71
CA MET A 1 -1.18 -25.38 8.72
C MET A 1 -1.52 -24.13 9.51
N ASN A 2 -0.65 -23.12 9.51
CA ASN A 2 -0.86 -21.90 10.30
C ASN A 2 -2.02 -21.11 9.68
N HIS A 3 -3.22 -21.27 10.21
CA HIS A 3 -4.38 -20.52 9.76
C HIS A 3 -4.19 -19.05 10.16
N LEU A 4 -4.02 -18.20 9.16
CA LEU A 4 -4.08 -16.75 9.37
C LEU A 4 -5.51 -16.40 9.79
N THR A 5 -5.63 -15.70 10.91
CA THR A 5 -6.95 -15.26 11.38
C THR A 5 -7.44 -14.11 10.51
N ALA A 6 -8.75 -14.01 10.26
CA ALA A 6 -9.34 -12.92 9.47
C ALA A 6 -8.91 -11.53 9.96
N GLY A 7 -8.76 -11.36 11.29
CA GLY A 7 -8.23 -10.14 11.89
C GLY A 7 -6.77 -9.83 11.52
N GLN A 8 -5.91 -10.84 11.39
CA GLN A 8 -4.51 -10.66 10.98
C GLN A 8 -4.42 -10.28 9.50
N ALA A 9 -5.23 -10.92 8.65
CA ALA A 9 -5.33 -10.55 7.23
C ALA A 9 -5.85 -9.12 7.05
N TYR A 10 -6.85 -8.71 7.84
CA TYR A 10 -7.36 -7.34 7.85
C TYR A 10 -6.26 -6.34 8.24
N ARG A 11 -5.52 -6.58 9.33
CA ARG A 11 -4.45 -5.69 9.79
C ARG A 11 -3.34 -5.55 8.75
N PHE A 12 -2.94 -6.65 8.13
CA PHE A 12 -1.98 -6.65 7.03
C PHE A 12 -2.48 -5.80 5.85
N MET A 13 -3.71 -6.03 5.39
CA MET A 13 -4.31 -5.25 4.31
C MET A 13 -4.46 -3.77 4.65
N PHE A 14 -4.77 -3.44 5.90
CA PHE A 14 -4.83 -2.06 6.37
C PHE A 14 -3.47 -1.38 6.27
N VAL A 15 -2.40 -2.02 6.75
CA VAL A 15 -1.04 -1.47 6.68
C VAL A 15 -0.63 -1.25 5.22
N TYR A 16 -0.87 -2.22 4.34
CA TYR A 16 -0.57 -2.10 2.91
C TYR A 16 -1.37 -0.96 2.25
N LEU A 17 -2.68 -0.92 2.45
CA LEU A 17 -3.56 0.05 1.80
C LEU A 17 -3.42 1.47 2.37
N TYR A 18 -2.98 1.62 3.62
CA TYR A 18 -2.75 2.92 4.24
C TYR A 18 -1.38 3.49 3.89
N SER A 19 -0.32 2.68 4.00
CA SER A 19 1.06 3.18 3.93
C SER A 19 1.39 3.79 2.56
N GLU A 20 1.14 3.07 1.48
CA GLU A 20 1.48 3.51 0.12
C GLU A 20 0.76 4.81 -0.29
N PRO A 21 -0.59 4.90 -0.16
CA PRO A 21 -1.28 6.09 -0.60
C PRO A 21 -0.98 7.31 0.28
N VAL A 22 -0.82 7.10 1.60
CA VAL A 22 -0.58 8.21 2.53
C VAL A 22 0.85 8.74 2.38
N ALA A 23 1.84 7.86 2.22
CA ALA A 23 3.22 8.27 2.10
C ALA A 23 3.52 8.95 0.76
N PHE A 24 2.98 8.43 -0.35
CA PHE A 24 3.45 8.81 -1.70
C PHE A 24 2.36 9.35 -2.64
N LEU A 25 1.12 8.82 -2.60
CA LEU A 25 0.08 9.24 -3.55
C LEU A 25 -0.68 10.49 -3.11
N LEU A 26 -1.00 10.67 -1.83
CA LEU A 26 -1.85 11.78 -1.37
C LEU A 26 -1.22 13.14 -1.68
N GLN A 27 0.08 13.30 -1.43
CA GLN A 27 0.79 14.54 -1.74
C GLN A 27 0.72 14.87 -3.24
N ARG A 28 0.92 13.86 -4.10
CA ARG A 28 0.81 14.01 -5.56
C ARG A 28 -0.62 14.34 -5.98
N LEU A 29 -1.61 13.69 -5.38
CA LEU A 29 -3.03 13.89 -5.66
C LEU A 29 -3.48 15.30 -5.31
N PHE A 30 -3.11 15.81 -4.14
CA PHE A 30 -3.43 17.19 -3.72
C PHE A 30 -2.70 18.23 -4.55
N LYS A 31 -1.46 17.95 -4.99
CA LYS A 31 -0.74 18.85 -5.90
C LYS A 31 -1.43 18.99 -7.26
N MET A 32 -2.03 17.92 -7.79
CA MET A 32 -2.75 17.96 -9.08
C MET A 32 -4.21 18.46 -8.94
N SER A 33 -4.88 18.11 -7.85
CA SER A 33 -6.33 18.35 -7.68
C SER A 33 -6.64 19.63 -6.88
N GLY A 34 -5.61 20.29 -6.34
CA GLY A 34 -5.76 21.46 -5.46
C GLY A 34 -6.72 21.18 -4.31
N TYR A 35 -7.61 22.15 -4.05
CA TYR A 35 -8.60 22.07 -2.97
C TYR A 35 -9.62 20.91 -3.14
N GLN A 36 -9.83 20.40 -4.36
CA GLN A 36 -10.83 19.36 -4.63
C GLN A 36 -10.31 17.93 -4.48
N GLY A 37 -9.07 17.74 -3.98
CA GLY A 37 -8.48 16.40 -3.81
C GLY A 37 -9.33 15.45 -2.95
N TRP A 38 -10.09 15.97 -1.99
CA TRP A 38 -10.97 15.15 -1.14
C TRP A 38 -12.10 14.47 -1.94
N LEU A 39 -12.64 15.12 -2.97
CA LEU A 39 -13.65 14.51 -3.86
C LEU A 39 -13.05 13.37 -4.67
N SER A 40 -11.81 13.54 -5.14
CA SER A 40 -11.07 12.47 -5.85
C SER A 40 -10.85 11.27 -4.95
N THR A 41 -10.50 11.49 -3.67
CA THR A 41 -10.35 10.41 -2.68
C THR A 41 -11.66 9.66 -2.45
N ILE A 42 -12.79 10.37 -2.28
CA ILE A 42 -14.10 9.74 -2.11
C ILE A 42 -14.50 8.97 -3.37
N GLY A 43 -14.30 9.56 -4.55
CA GLY A 43 -14.58 8.90 -5.83
C GLY A 43 -13.77 7.61 -6.01
N GLY A 44 -12.46 7.67 -5.72
CA GLY A 44 -11.58 6.51 -5.75
C GLY A 44 -12.01 5.42 -4.77
N PHE A 45 -12.45 5.79 -3.57
CA PHE A 45 -12.98 4.87 -2.58
C PHE A 45 -14.26 4.17 -3.05
N LEU A 46 -15.23 4.92 -3.59
CA LEU A 46 -16.48 4.34 -4.09
C LEU A 46 -16.23 3.36 -5.25
N ILE A 47 -15.36 3.71 -6.18
CA ILE A 47 -14.97 2.81 -7.28
C ILE A 47 -14.29 1.55 -6.72
N SER A 48 -13.40 1.71 -5.74
CA SER A 48 -12.71 0.58 -5.10
C SER A 48 -13.69 -0.36 -4.38
N LEU A 49 -14.75 0.15 -3.74
CA LEU A 49 -15.79 -0.67 -3.13
C LEU A 49 -16.54 -1.53 -4.16
N ILE A 50 -16.81 -0.97 -5.35
CA ILE A 50 -17.45 -1.74 -6.43
C ILE A 50 -16.55 -2.91 -6.84
N PHE A 51 -15.26 -2.67 -7.07
CA PHE A 51 -14.32 -3.74 -7.40
C PHE A 51 -14.16 -4.76 -6.27
N LEU A 52 -14.12 -4.31 -5.02
CA LEU A 52 -14.06 -5.18 -3.85
C LEU A 52 -15.28 -6.08 -3.75
N PHE A 53 -16.48 -5.56 -4.01
CA PHE A 53 -17.72 -6.34 -4.01
C PHE A 53 -17.68 -7.48 -5.03
N PHE A 54 -17.28 -7.19 -6.27
CA PHE A 54 -17.14 -8.23 -7.30
C PHE A 54 -16.07 -9.25 -6.92
N THR A 55 -14.93 -8.81 -6.39
CA THR A 55 -13.82 -9.69 -5.99
C THR A 55 -14.25 -10.62 -4.85
N TYR A 56 -14.93 -10.08 -3.84
CA TYR A 56 -15.46 -10.86 -2.71
C TYR A 56 -16.48 -11.89 -3.19
N ARG A 57 -17.45 -11.46 -4.00
CA ARG A 57 -18.52 -12.34 -4.51
C ARG A 57 -17.97 -13.43 -5.42
N LEU A 58 -16.86 -13.16 -6.12
CA LEU A 58 -16.16 -14.14 -6.94
C LEU A 58 -15.39 -15.15 -6.08
N GLY A 59 -14.66 -14.67 -5.07
CA GLY A 59 -13.90 -15.52 -4.15
C GLY A 59 -14.79 -16.43 -3.29
N SER A 60 -16.01 -16.00 -2.95
CA SER A 60 -16.96 -16.81 -2.17
C SER A 60 -17.55 -18.00 -2.94
N ILE A 61 -17.48 -18.02 -4.27
CA ILE A 61 -18.11 -19.07 -5.10
C ILE A 61 -17.34 -20.40 -4.99
N ASN A 62 -16.00 -20.37 -4.95
CA ASN A 62 -15.17 -21.56 -4.75
C ASN A 62 -14.04 -21.25 -3.76
N PRO A 63 -14.31 -21.29 -2.44
CA PRO A 63 -13.34 -20.89 -1.41
C PRO A 63 -12.10 -21.81 -1.38
N ASP A 64 -12.23 -23.06 -1.84
CA ASP A 64 -11.15 -24.06 -1.79
C ASP A 64 -10.24 -24.02 -3.01
N LYS A 65 -10.59 -23.26 -4.06
CA LYS A 65 -9.77 -23.15 -5.28
C LYS A 65 -8.83 -21.95 -5.18
N PRO A 66 -7.52 -22.14 -5.46
CA PRO A 66 -6.58 -21.03 -5.58
C PRO A 66 -7.05 -20.04 -6.64
N TRP A 67 -6.99 -18.74 -6.34
CA TRP A 67 -7.38 -17.66 -7.25
C TRP A 67 -6.67 -17.75 -8.62
N ILE A 68 -5.42 -18.22 -8.62
CA ILE A 68 -4.60 -18.44 -9.83
C ILE A 68 -5.20 -19.51 -10.75
N SER A 69 -6.04 -20.41 -10.26
CA SER A 69 -6.70 -21.46 -11.06
C SER A 69 -8.18 -21.18 -11.33
N PHE A 70 -8.79 -20.28 -10.55
CA PHE A 70 -10.23 -20.06 -10.56
C PHE A 70 -10.74 -19.49 -11.90
N GLY A 71 -10.00 -18.57 -12.51
CA GLY A 71 -10.43 -17.94 -13.77
C GLY A 71 -10.33 -18.83 -15.00
N GLU A 72 -9.63 -19.97 -14.92
CA GLU A 72 -9.57 -20.94 -16.03
C GLU A 72 -10.95 -21.53 -16.34
N ASP A 73 -11.78 -21.73 -15.31
CA ASP A 73 -13.12 -22.33 -15.44
C ASP A 73 -14.16 -21.34 -16.02
N ILE A 74 -13.93 -20.03 -15.91
CA ILE A 74 -14.88 -18.99 -16.33
C ILE A 74 -14.58 -18.48 -17.74
N VAL A 75 -13.31 -18.13 -18.01
CA VAL A 75 -12.91 -17.42 -19.23
C VAL A 75 -12.09 -18.33 -20.16
N GLY A 76 -11.70 -19.52 -19.69
CA GLY A 76 -10.87 -20.47 -20.42
C GLY A 76 -9.37 -20.27 -20.18
N LYS A 77 -8.62 -21.37 -20.31
CA LYS A 77 -7.19 -21.47 -19.93
C LYS A 77 -6.28 -20.44 -20.60
N VAL A 78 -6.48 -20.16 -21.89
CA VAL A 78 -5.60 -19.28 -22.67
C VAL A 78 -5.76 -17.83 -22.21
N VAL A 79 -7.00 -17.36 -22.13
CA VAL A 79 -7.31 -15.98 -21.72
C VAL A 79 -6.91 -15.77 -20.27
N HIS A 80 -7.21 -16.73 -19.39
CA HIS A 80 -6.82 -16.65 -17.99
C HIS A 80 -5.31 -16.53 -17.79
N ARG A 81 -4.50 -17.36 -18.47
CA ARG A 81 -3.03 -17.29 -18.38
C ARG A 81 -2.47 -15.96 -18.87
N PHE A 82 -3.06 -15.39 -19.92
CA PHE A 82 -2.69 -14.06 -20.39
C PHE A 82 -2.94 -12.99 -19.32
N PHE A 83 -4.12 -12.99 -18.68
CA PHE A 83 -4.43 -12.06 -17.58
C PHE A 83 -3.53 -12.26 -16.37
N ILE A 84 -3.24 -13.50 -15.97
CA ILE A 84 -2.27 -13.78 -14.89
C ILE A 84 -0.90 -13.20 -15.24
N GLY A 85 -0.45 -13.35 -16.49
CA GLY A 85 0.79 -12.72 -16.97
C GLY A 85 0.77 -11.19 -16.83
N MET A 86 -0.33 -10.54 -17.24
CA MET A 86 -0.49 -9.10 -17.06
C MET A 86 -0.47 -8.67 -15.59
N ILE A 87 -1.09 -9.45 -14.70
CA ILE A 87 -1.10 -9.19 -13.26
C ILE A 87 0.31 -9.29 -12.68
N VAL A 88 1.09 -10.29 -13.10
CA VAL A 88 2.51 -10.41 -12.69
C VAL A 88 3.31 -9.19 -13.15
N LEU A 89 3.13 -8.75 -14.40
CA LEU A 89 3.78 -7.54 -14.91
C LEU A 89 3.35 -6.29 -14.12
N LEU A 90 2.07 -6.18 -13.78
CA LEU A 90 1.56 -5.09 -12.95
C LEU A 90 2.19 -5.12 -11.55
N CYS A 91 2.30 -6.28 -10.91
CA CYS A 91 2.96 -6.41 -9.62
C CYS A 91 4.45 -6.00 -9.69
N LEU A 92 5.17 -6.42 -10.74
CA LEU A 92 6.57 -6.01 -10.94
C LEU A 92 6.70 -4.49 -11.12
N TYR A 93 5.78 -3.89 -11.88
CA TYR A 93 5.73 -2.44 -12.08
C TYR A 93 5.45 -1.69 -10.78
N LEU A 94 4.47 -2.13 -9.99
CA LEU A 94 4.14 -1.53 -8.69
C LEU A 94 5.32 -1.62 -7.72
N ILE A 95 5.93 -2.80 -7.56
CA ILE A 95 7.11 -2.97 -6.70
C ILE A 95 8.26 -2.04 -7.13
N SER A 96 8.45 -1.84 -8.44
CA SER A 96 9.50 -0.95 -8.94
C SER A 96 9.24 0.51 -8.52
N ILE A 97 7.99 0.97 -8.62
CA ILE A 97 7.58 2.31 -8.17
C ILE A 97 7.77 2.46 -6.66
N ASP A 98 7.36 1.46 -5.88
CA ASP A 98 7.45 1.52 -4.41
C ASP A 98 8.92 1.62 -3.97
N VAL A 99 9.80 0.82 -4.58
CA VAL A 99 11.25 0.87 -4.34
C VAL A 99 11.83 2.24 -4.72
N GLU A 100 11.46 2.80 -5.87
CA GLU A 100 11.93 4.11 -6.31
C GLU A 100 11.50 5.22 -5.33
N ASN A 101 10.21 5.28 -4.99
CA ASN A 101 9.67 6.26 -4.06
C ASN A 101 10.35 6.16 -2.68
N PHE A 102 10.57 4.93 -2.20
CA PHE A 102 11.23 4.70 -0.92
C PHE A 102 12.70 5.14 -0.92
N ILE A 103 13.44 4.91 -2.00
CA ILE A 103 14.84 5.37 -2.14
C ILE A 103 14.89 6.90 -2.15
N ILE A 104 14.02 7.55 -2.94
CA ILE A 104 13.93 9.02 -3.00
C ILE A 104 13.60 9.61 -1.62
N PHE A 105 12.66 8.99 -0.91
CA PHE A 105 12.32 9.38 0.46
C PHE A 105 13.50 9.24 1.42
N LEU A 106 14.20 8.10 1.41
CA LEU A 106 15.37 7.87 2.26
C LEU A 106 16.49 8.88 1.99
N GLN A 107 16.78 9.16 0.72
CA GLN A 107 17.81 10.13 0.35
C GLN A 107 17.42 11.55 0.77
N SER A 108 16.18 11.96 0.55
CA SER A 108 15.76 13.34 0.87
C SER A 108 15.70 13.60 2.38
N MET A 109 15.29 12.63 3.19
CA MET A 109 15.07 12.83 4.62
C MET A 109 16.26 12.42 5.51
N TYR A 110 16.97 11.34 5.17
CA TYR A 110 17.94 10.72 6.07
C TYR A 110 19.36 10.67 5.51
N LEU A 111 19.52 10.42 4.21
CA LEU A 111 20.82 10.11 3.58
C LEU A 111 21.11 10.97 2.33
N PRO A 112 21.08 12.31 2.42
CA PRO A 112 21.14 13.19 1.24
C PRO A 112 22.46 13.14 0.47
N GLN A 113 23.56 12.79 1.14
CA GLN A 113 24.88 12.72 0.53
C GLN A 113 25.28 11.32 0.05
N THR A 114 24.42 10.32 0.22
CA THR A 114 24.77 8.93 -0.09
C THR A 114 24.45 8.60 -1.56
N PRO A 115 25.37 7.94 -2.30
CA PRO A 115 25.13 7.59 -3.71
C PRO A 115 23.95 6.63 -3.87
N ILE A 116 23.13 6.86 -4.90
CA ILE A 116 21.85 6.17 -5.09
C ILE A 116 21.97 4.66 -5.27
N TRP A 117 23.04 4.21 -5.94
CA TRP A 117 23.26 2.78 -6.16
C TRP A 117 23.47 2.01 -4.85
N LEU A 118 24.12 2.63 -3.86
CA LEU A 118 24.34 2.00 -2.55
C LEU A 118 23.02 1.89 -1.77
N THR A 119 22.25 2.98 -1.67
CA THR A 119 20.95 2.99 -1.00
C THR A 119 19.99 2.00 -1.67
N SER A 120 19.94 1.99 -3.00
CA SER A 120 19.10 1.08 -3.78
C SER A 120 19.45 -0.39 -3.53
N THR A 121 20.73 -0.74 -3.56
CA THR A 121 21.18 -2.12 -3.34
C THR A 121 20.86 -2.60 -1.92
N LEU A 122 21.09 -1.75 -0.92
CA LEU A 122 20.79 -2.07 0.48
C LEU A 122 19.28 -2.27 0.70
N THR A 123 18.46 -1.35 0.18
CA THR A 123 16.99 -1.45 0.25
C THR A 123 16.49 -2.73 -0.42
N LEU A 124 16.94 -3.02 -1.65
CA LEU A 124 16.57 -4.23 -2.37
C LEU A 124 16.99 -5.50 -1.61
N LEU A 125 18.19 -5.51 -1.04
CA LEU A 125 18.67 -6.64 -0.24
C LEU A 125 17.78 -6.87 0.98
N CYS A 126 17.40 -5.82 1.71
CA CYS A 126 16.46 -5.92 2.83
C CYS A 126 15.09 -6.47 2.39
N ILE A 127 14.56 -6.02 1.25
CA ILE A 127 13.30 -6.51 0.69
C ILE A 127 13.41 -8.00 0.32
N CYS A 128 14.49 -8.41 -0.35
CA CYS A 128 14.72 -9.81 -0.72
C CYS A 128 14.83 -10.73 0.51
N LEU A 129 15.54 -10.30 1.57
CA LEU A 129 15.64 -11.05 2.82
C LEU A 129 14.27 -11.16 3.53
N THR A 130 13.49 -10.09 3.51
CA THR A 130 12.14 -10.07 4.10
C THR A 130 11.20 -10.99 3.31
N ALA A 131 11.23 -10.93 1.98
CA ALA A 131 10.43 -11.81 1.11
C ALA A 131 10.77 -13.29 1.32
N ARG A 132 12.05 -13.62 1.57
CA ARG A 132 12.48 -14.99 1.88
C ARG A 132 11.89 -15.52 3.20
N SER A 133 11.54 -14.65 4.13
CA SER A 133 11.01 -15.02 5.45
C SER A 133 9.58 -15.57 5.39
N GLY A 134 8.92 -15.44 4.24
CA GLY A 134 7.60 -16.01 3.96
C GLY A 134 6.43 -15.14 4.42
N LEU A 135 5.25 -15.41 3.83
CA LEU A 135 4.04 -14.60 4.02
C LEU A 135 3.58 -14.54 5.48
N VAL A 136 3.63 -15.67 6.21
CA VAL A 136 3.18 -15.74 7.60
C VAL A 136 3.98 -14.79 8.49
N THR A 137 5.31 -14.77 8.33
CA THR A 137 6.20 -13.88 9.08
C THR A 137 5.92 -12.41 8.77
N ILE A 138 5.67 -12.08 7.50
CA ILE A 138 5.32 -10.72 7.08
C ILE A 138 3.98 -10.28 7.70
N VAL A 139 2.98 -11.15 7.72
CA VAL A 139 1.68 -10.85 8.35
C VAL A 139 1.86 -10.64 9.86
N PHE A 140 2.68 -11.44 10.55
CA PHE A 140 2.97 -11.20 11.96
C PHE A 140 3.71 -9.88 12.21
N MET A 141 4.70 -9.52 11.37
CA MET A 141 5.39 -8.22 11.47
C MET A 141 4.42 -7.05 11.24
N SER A 142 3.43 -7.23 10.36
CA SER A 142 2.44 -6.20 10.07
C SER A 142 1.57 -5.84 11.28
N GLU A 143 1.40 -6.74 12.26
CA GLU A 143 0.64 -6.41 13.48
C GLU A 143 1.36 -5.37 14.33
N GLY A 144 2.69 -5.42 14.40
CA GLY A 144 3.49 -4.42 15.08
C GLY A 144 3.43 -3.07 14.35
N ILE A 145 3.58 -3.09 13.03
CA ILE A 145 3.50 -1.88 12.19
C ILE A 145 2.10 -1.26 12.28
N PHE A 146 1.04 -2.08 12.29
CA PHE A 146 -0.34 -1.63 12.42
C PHE A 146 -0.56 -0.79 13.69
N LEU A 147 -0.03 -1.24 14.83
CA LEU A 147 -0.13 -0.48 16.08
C LEU A 147 0.56 0.87 15.96
N VAL A 148 1.79 0.90 15.45
CA VAL A 148 2.54 2.15 15.23
C VAL A 148 1.76 3.08 14.29
N GLN A 149 1.25 2.56 13.18
CA GLN A 149 0.45 3.31 12.21
C GLN A 149 -0.79 3.94 12.86
N LEU A 150 -1.51 3.17 13.67
CA LEU A 150 -2.71 3.61 14.35
C LEU A 150 -2.39 4.72 15.36
N PHE A 151 -1.34 4.55 16.16
CA PHE A 151 -0.85 5.57 17.08
C PHE A 151 -0.47 6.85 16.33
N THR A 152 0.36 6.75 15.29
CA THR A 152 0.77 7.93 14.50
C THR A 152 -0.43 8.63 13.87
N SER A 153 -1.36 7.88 13.27
CA SER A 153 -2.56 8.51 12.66
C SER A 153 -3.45 9.20 13.70
N THR A 154 -3.59 8.64 14.90
CA THR A 154 -4.49 9.18 15.93
C THR A 154 -3.88 10.40 16.61
N PHE A 155 -2.58 10.40 16.87
CA PHE A 155 -1.91 11.48 17.62
C PHE A 155 -1.34 12.58 16.71
N LEU A 156 -0.85 12.23 15.52
CA LEU A 156 -0.10 13.16 14.68
C LEU A 156 -1.01 13.95 13.72
N ILE A 157 -2.10 13.37 13.23
CA ILE A 157 -3.05 14.06 12.34
C ILE A 157 -3.74 15.25 13.04
N PRO A 158 -4.20 15.14 14.31
CA PRO A 158 -4.72 16.30 15.04
C PRO A 158 -3.65 17.34 15.37
N ALA A 159 -2.39 16.94 15.53
CA ALA A 159 -1.28 17.87 15.81
C ALA A 159 -0.87 18.68 14.56
N VAL A 160 -0.97 18.08 13.37
CA VAL A 160 -0.70 18.76 12.09
C VAL A 160 -1.92 19.56 11.61
N GLY A 161 -3.15 19.07 11.84
CA GLY A 161 -4.40 19.79 11.54
C GLY A 161 -4.80 20.85 12.58
N GLY A 162 -4.25 20.78 13.79
CA GLY A 162 -4.40 21.75 14.87
C GLY A 162 -3.35 22.87 14.84
N GLY A 163 -2.48 22.88 13.83
CA GLY A 163 -1.56 23.98 13.53
C GLY A 163 -2.28 25.11 12.81
N GLY A 164 -3.26 25.74 13.47
CA GLY A 164 -3.70 27.06 13.09
C GLY A 164 -2.48 27.99 13.07
N ILE A 165 -2.17 28.52 11.90
CA ILE A 165 -1.10 29.50 11.65
C ILE A 165 -1.17 30.60 12.73
N PRO A 166 -0.20 30.73 13.66
CA PRO A 166 -0.17 31.86 14.56
C PRO A 166 0.54 33.04 13.90
N GLU A 167 0.16 33.42 12.67
CA GLU A 167 0.70 34.63 12.00
C GLU A 167 -0.13 35.89 12.30
N TYR A 168 -1.16 35.79 13.15
CA TYR A 168 -1.98 36.94 13.54
C TYR A 168 -1.69 37.47 14.96
N CYS A 169 -0.71 36.94 15.69
CA CYS A 169 -0.48 37.28 17.11
C CYS A 169 0.89 37.93 17.43
N LEU A 170 1.57 38.52 16.44
CA LEU A 170 2.80 39.30 16.65
C LEU A 170 2.77 40.64 15.91
N ARG A 171 1.61 41.33 15.95
CA ARG A 171 1.48 42.67 15.39
C ARG A 171 0.63 43.58 16.28
N TRP A 172 1.19 43.89 17.45
CA TRP A 172 0.97 45.14 18.21
C TRP A 172 2.25 45.46 18.97
#